data_AF-B0WGH7-F1
#
_entry.id   AF-B0WGH7-F1
#
_cell.length_a   1.000
_cell.length_b   1.000
_cell.length_c   1.000
_cell.angle_alpha   90.00
_cell.angle_beta   90.00
_cell.angle_gamma   90.00
#
_symmetry.space_group_name_H-M   'P 1'
#
loop_
_entity.id
_entity.type
_entity.pdbx_description
1 polymer ?
#
loop_
_entity_poly.entity_id
_entity_poly.type
_entity_poly.pdbx_seq_one_letter_code
_entity_poly.pdbx_strand_id
1 'polypeptide(L)'
;MSTPKPILNAEGLTLTNKKIAELKKKVQLAEGQKKAYTEEWADTKKAQNEKISELKKEVRELTNKLSYLHNPNSAKAQRNVQEIKRRVQLPPGAKTVQDGLNIVDLKIIDLNKQADATEAKHKKREIYYQKLVEQYHKLMGYKYSKSDGSNPPETIEEDANRKVITHLENEIHRTSVQWMEAEHIRKKYRGIKLSLMRDAEKFESSLLELEQAITEQQAEITKLEAVHKEAMQMRDNTKSILQRQEQTTHYAYKAREKQALDFRRQVEERKQELERLERKIFSSGKTLMHQESILSASGDHSGTKGEGDDSSGHGKDSASSMEQKFKKLMQATGVSAAAEVVERFLAQREASARLTYLRTVTENEKKQLESQRELMTTQLDSFKFADVKDSDVNQEELEMLRISIEEQRARREECEKAIDYTRNVFNTIKDSLVELLLSLREIDENLDVQFIRRTPTKQPDLMDISVGDISVDELGNILEEKIKLGMIASGQLANDIDSGLSEDESEAPLRPPSALQIPASSPSAGTSSVADDREKPPPLPPVYVNLIAGRATAQVSSASPGPGTTVVLSDDEAEVPSRSYLKRQANMIIEAKSRRKGFRAPPTKRR
;
A
#
# COMPACT_ATOMS: atom_id res chain seq x y z
N MET A 1 48.36 50.76 48.78
CA MET A 1 48.96 50.65 47.43
C MET A 1 47.90 50.07 46.50
N SER A 2 47.80 50.62 45.28
CA SER A 2 46.87 50.24 44.20
C SER A 2 45.49 50.91 44.24
N THR A 3 45.38 52.07 43.58
CA THR A 3 44.11 52.61 43.09
C THR A 3 43.63 51.76 41.89
N PRO A 4 42.31 51.49 41.78
CA PRO A 4 41.80 50.53 40.82
C PRO A 4 41.70 51.12 39.41
N LYS A 5 42.13 50.34 38.40
CA LYS A 5 41.96 50.65 36.98
C LYS A 5 40.46 50.75 36.65
N PRO A 6 39.99 51.80 35.95
CA PRO A 6 38.62 51.84 35.48
C PRO A 6 38.48 50.86 34.31
N ILE A 7 37.50 49.96 34.43
CA ILE A 7 37.09 49.07 33.35
C ILE A 7 36.43 49.94 32.28
N LEU A 8 37.10 50.06 31.13
CA LEU A 8 36.59 50.79 29.97
C LEU A 8 35.48 49.96 29.31
N ASN A 9 34.25 50.47 29.31
CA ASN A 9 33.13 49.89 28.57
C ASN A 9 33.47 49.85 27.06
N ALA A 10 33.62 48.64 26.51
CA ALA A 10 34.01 48.41 25.12
C ALA A 10 33.07 49.09 24.11
N GLU A 11 31.78 49.15 24.40
CA GLU A 11 30.78 49.82 23.55
C GLU A 11 31.04 51.34 23.43
N GLY A 12 31.38 52.01 24.52
CA GLY A 12 31.70 53.45 24.50
C GLY A 12 32.93 53.76 23.65
N LEU A 13 33.92 52.86 23.64
CA LEU A 13 35.12 52.98 22.81
C LEU A 13 34.79 52.80 21.32
N THR A 14 33.91 51.85 20.97
CA THR A 14 33.47 51.65 19.58
C THR A 14 32.67 52.84 19.05
N LEU A 15 31.77 53.42 19.86
CA LEU A 15 31.00 54.62 19.51
C LEU A 15 31.90 55.84 19.33
N THR A 16 32.91 55.99 20.18
CA THR A 16 33.92 57.05 20.06
C THR A 16 34.76 56.87 18.81
N ASN A 17 35.17 55.64 18.47
CA ASN A 17 35.90 55.35 17.24
C ASN A 17 35.07 55.60 15.97
N LYS A 18 33.76 55.29 15.98
CA LYS A 18 32.84 55.65 14.89
C LYS A 18 32.74 57.17 14.71
N LYS A 19 32.57 57.94 15.79
CA LYS A 19 32.59 59.42 15.76
C LYS A 19 33.92 59.98 15.25
N ILE A 20 35.05 59.38 15.63
CA ILE A 20 36.37 59.77 15.12
C ILE A 20 36.49 59.48 13.61
N ALA A 21 35.99 58.34 13.14
CA ALA A 21 36.00 58.01 11.71
C ALA A 21 35.12 58.97 10.90
N GLU A 22 33.94 59.33 11.41
CA GLU A 22 33.07 60.33 10.79
C GLU A 22 33.71 61.71 10.75
N LEU A 23 34.35 62.15 11.84
CA LEU A 23 35.08 63.42 11.87
C LEU A 23 36.25 63.42 10.90
N LYS A 24 37.02 62.33 10.80
CA LYS A 24 38.10 62.18 9.81
C LYS A 24 37.56 62.28 8.39
N LYS A 25 36.42 61.64 8.09
CA LYS A 25 35.78 61.73 6.77
C LYS A 25 35.31 63.16 6.45
N LYS A 26 34.75 63.88 7.45
CA LYS A 26 34.37 65.29 7.31
C LYS A 26 35.57 66.20 7.08
N VAL A 27 36.69 65.98 7.79
CA VAL A 27 37.94 66.73 7.58
C VAL A 27 38.50 66.47 6.19
N GLN A 28 38.55 65.21 5.75
CA GLN A 28 39.03 64.86 4.41
C GLN A 28 38.18 65.49 3.29
N LEU A 29 36.85 65.54 3.48
CA LEU A 29 35.95 66.23 2.55
C LEU A 29 36.20 67.76 2.56
N ALA A 30 36.37 68.36 3.74
CA ALA A 30 36.67 69.78 3.86
C ALA A 30 38.04 70.15 3.24
N GLU A 31 39.05 69.28 3.39
CA GLU A 31 40.36 69.43 2.73
C GLU A 31 40.25 69.28 1.21
N GLY A 32 39.44 68.32 0.73
CA GLY A 32 39.11 68.17 -0.69
C GLY A 32 38.43 69.39 -1.28
N GLN A 33 37.43 69.94 -0.57
CA GLN A 33 36.74 71.18 -0.97
C GLN A 33 37.67 72.38 -0.98
N LYS A 34 38.52 72.53 0.04
CA LYS A 34 39.52 73.60 0.09
C LYS A 34 40.48 73.51 -1.09
N LYS A 35 40.94 72.30 -1.44
CA LYS A 35 41.84 72.08 -2.58
C LYS A 35 41.16 72.43 -3.92
N ALA A 36 39.94 71.95 -4.14
CA ALA A 36 39.17 72.27 -5.35
C ALA A 36 38.97 73.78 -5.50
N TYR A 37 38.60 74.47 -4.41
CA TYR A 37 38.40 75.92 -4.43
C TYR A 37 39.70 76.69 -4.72
N THR A 38 40.85 76.23 -4.21
CA THR A 38 42.14 76.85 -4.53
C THR A 38 42.58 76.64 -5.97
N GLU A 39 42.25 75.49 -6.56
CA GLU A 39 42.58 75.15 -7.94
C GLU A 39 41.72 75.97 -8.91
N GLU A 40 40.40 76.04 -8.66
CA GLU A 40 39.48 76.87 -9.44
C GLU A 40 39.85 78.37 -9.35
N TRP A 41 40.25 78.84 -8.16
CA TRP A 41 40.76 80.21 -7.99
C TRP A 41 42.08 80.44 -8.75
N ALA A 42 42.96 79.45 -8.81
CA ALA A 42 44.22 79.55 -9.55
C ALA A 42 43.99 79.60 -11.08
N ASP A 43 43.06 78.79 -11.60
CA ASP A 43 42.68 78.79 -13.02
C ASP A 43 42.01 80.09 -13.43
N THR A 44 41.08 80.59 -12.62
CA THR A 44 40.43 81.89 -12.88
C THR A 44 41.45 83.04 -12.84
N LYS A 45 42.40 83.01 -11.90
CA LYS A 45 43.51 83.99 -11.85
C LYS A 45 44.41 83.90 -13.09
N LYS A 46 44.70 82.69 -13.57
CA LYS A 46 45.50 82.48 -14.80
C LYS A 46 44.77 83.06 -16.01
N ALA A 47 43.48 82.75 -16.18
CA ALA A 47 42.67 83.29 -17.26
C ALA A 47 42.57 84.83 -17.21
N GLN A 48 42.44 85.42 -16.01
CA GLN A 48 42.48 86.88 -15.86
C GLN A 48 43.83 87.48 -16.22
N ASN A 49 44.94 86.83 -15.86
CA ASN A 49 46.29 87.28 -16.25
C ASN A 49 46.51 87.20 -17.77
N GLU A 50 46.02 86.14 -18.42
CA GLU A 50 46.05 85.99 -19.88
C GLU A 50 45.25 87.12 -20.54
N LYS A 51 44.03 87.39 -20.06
CA LYS A 51 43.20 88.50 -20.55
C LYS A 51 43.85 89.88 -20.33
N ILE A 52 44.52 90.10 -19.20
CA ILE A 52 45.30 91.32 -18.96
C ILE A 52 46.47 91.43 -19.96
N SER A 53 47.13 90.32 -20.29
CA SER A 53 48.22 90.30 -21.27
C SER A 53 47.72 90.64 -22.68
N GLU A 54 46.58 90.09 -23.07
CA GLU A 54 45.90 90.41 -24.33
C GLU A 54 45.50 91.89 -24.38
N LEU A 55 44.83 92.41 -23.35
CA LEU A 55 44.47 93.83 -23.26
C LEU A 55 45.70 94.74 -23.30
N LYS A 56 46.82 94.36 -22.67
CA LYS A 56 48.09 95.10 -22.77
C LYS A 56 48.67 95.07 -24.19
N LYS A 57 48.49 93.97 -24.94
CA LYS A 57 48.89 93.87 -26.34
C LYS A 57 48.02 94.78 -27.21
N GLU A 58 46.71 94.73 -27.03
CA GLU A 58 45.76 95.60 -27.73
C GLU A 58 46.00 97.08 -27.42
N VAL A 59 46.23 97.45 -26.16
CA VAL A 59 46.59 98.82 -25.78
C VAL A 59 47.89 99.26 -26.46
N ARG A 60 48.91 98.39 -26.55
CA ARG A 60 50.14 98.71 -27.31
C ARG A 60 49.86 98.89 -28.80
N GLU A 61 49.05 98.03 -29.41
CA GLU A 61 48.69 98.12 -30.82
C GLU A 61 47.86 99.38 -31.12
N LEU A 62 46.90 99.71 -30.28
CA LEU A 62 46.09 100.93 -30.38
C LEU A 62 46.93 102.18 -30.10
N THR A 63 47.85 102.14 -29.14
CA THR A 63 48.81 103.23 -28.90
C THR A 63 49.72 103.44 -30.10
N ASN A 64 50.19 102.36 -30.74
CA ASN A 64 50.97 102.44 -31.97
C ASN A 64 50.13 103.03 -33.12
N LYS A 65 48.88 102.57 -33.30
CA LYS A 65 47.95 103.13 -34.31
C LYS A 65 47.63 104.61 -34.05
N LEU A 66 47.38 104.99 -32.80
CA LEU A 66 47.17 106.39 -32.41
C LEU A 66 48.43 107.23 -32.60
N SER A 67 49.63 106.69 -32.30
CA SER A 67 50.89 107.38 -32.56
C SER A 67 51.12 107.62 -34.06
N TYR A 68 50.70 106.67 -34.91
CA TYR A 68 50.74 106.77 -36.36
C TYR A 68 49.77 107.85 -36.88
N LEU A 69 48.54 107.89 -36.36
CA LEU A 69 47.52 108.88 -36.74
C LEU A 69 47.79 110.28 -36.19
N HIS A 70 48.35 110.40 -34.97
CA HIS A 70 48.65 111.67 -34.32
C HIS A 70 49.91 112.35 -34.86
N ASN A 71 50.83 111.61 -35.50
CA ASN A 71 52.04 112.20 -36.07
C ASN A 71 52.54 111.46 -37.33
N PRO A 72 51.85 111.62 -38.48
CA PRO A 72 52.19 110.94 -39.73
C PRO A 72 53.58 111.31 -40.30
N ASN A 73 54.24 112.36 -39.80
CA ASN A 73 55.58 112.80 -40.21
C ASN A 73 56.70 112.54 -39.17
N SER A 74 56.46 111.72 -38.15
CA SER A 74 57.50 111.29 -37.22
C SER A 74 58.45 110.28 -37.88
N ALA A 75 59.77 110.52 -37.78
CA ALA A 75 60.83 109.70 -38.38
C ALA A 75 60.84 108.21 -37.97
N LYS A 76 60.06 107.81 -36.94
CA LYS A 76 59.87 106.40 -36.55
C LYS A 76 58.73 105.70 -37.31
N ALA A 77 57.80 106.43 -37.93
CA ALA A 77 56.68 105.89 -38.72
C ALA A 77 57.03 105.68 -40.21
N GLN A 78 57.98 106.42 -40.75
CA GLN A 78 58.43 106.28 -42.15
C GLN A 78 59.41 105.11 -42.37
N ARG A 79 59.97 104.51 -41.31
CA ARG A 79 60.94 103.41 -41.45
C ARG A 79 60.32 102.11 -41.98
N ASN A 80 59.00 101.96 -41.89
CA ASN A 80 58.27 100.75 -42.28
C ASN A 80 57.53 100.85 -43.62
N VAL A 81 57.64 101.98 -44.33
CA VAL A 81 57.08 102.13 -45.68
C VAL A 81 58.13 102.82 -46.55
N GLN A 82 59.21 102.10 -46.86
CA GLN A 82 59.88 102.35 -48.14
C GLN A 82 58.83 102.04 -49.22
N GLU A 83 58.29 103.08 -49.85
CA GLU A 83 57.65 102.96 -51.15
C GLU A 83 58.64 102.25 -52.07
N ILE A 84 58.47 100.94 -52.22
CA ILE A 84 59.19 100.18 -53.22
C ILE A 84 58.59 100.60 -54.56
N LYS A 85 59.18 101.63 -55.19
CA LYS A 85 59.09 101.83 -56.64
C LYS A 85 59.72 100.61 -57.30
N ARG A 86 59.01 99.48 -57.35
CA ARG A 86 59.43 98.29 -58.10
C ARG A 86 59.37 98.66 -59.57
N ARG A 87 60.49 99.12 -60.15
CA ARG A 87 60.81 98.69 -61.52
C ARG A 87 60.73 97.17 -61.45
N VAL A 88 59.74 96.58 -62.10
CA VAL A 88 59.68 95.13 -62.26
C VAL A 88 60.93 94.78 -63.05
N GLN A 89 61.96 94.31 -62.37
CA GLN A 89 63.17 93.83 -63.02
C GLN A 89 62.72 92.64 -63.86
N LEU A 90 63.02 92.67 -65.15
CA LEU A 90 62.73 91.53 -66.00
C LEU A 90 63.46 90.31 -65.44
N PRO A 91 62.87 89.10 -65.56
CA PRO A 91 63.51 87.87 -65.14
C PRO A 91 64.93 87.76 -65.73
N PRO A 92 65.92 87.23 -64.99
CA PRO A 92 67.28 87.06 -65.48
C PRO A 92 67.29 86.32 -66.83
N GLY A 93 67.78 86.96 -67.88
CA GLY A 93 67.82 86.42 -69.25
C GLY A 93 66.86 87.06 -70.25
N ALA A 94 65.83 87.79 -69.80
CA ALA A 94 64.85 88.41 -70.68
C ALA A 94 65.32 89.78 -71.23
N LYS A 95 65.34 89.94 -72.56
CA LYS A 95 65.72 91.21 -73.23
C LYS A 95 64.52 92.12 -73.53
N THR A 96 63.30 91.59 -73.48
CA THR A 96 62.05 92.31 -73.79
C THR A 96 60.94 91.86 -72.85
N VAL A 97 59.91 92.68 -72.65
CA VAL A 97 58.78 92.36 -71.74
C VAL A 97 58.08 91.05 -72.14
N GLN A 98 57.89 90.81 -73.45
CA GLN A 98 57.33 89.54 -73.96
C GLN A 98 58.21 88.33 -73.62
N ASP A 99 59.53 88.49 -73.71
CA ASP A 99 60.50 87.46 -73.35
C ASP A 99 60.47 87.17 -71.83
N GLY A 100 60.30 88.21 -71.02
CA GLY A 100 60.09 88.09 -69.58
C GLY A 100 58.79 87.38 -69.20
N LEU A 101 57.69 87.67 -69.91
CA LEU A 101 56.42 86.96 -69.76
C LEU A 101 56.59 85.47 -70.12
N ASN A 102 57.20 85.17 -71.26
CA ASN A 102 57.44 83.79 -71.68
C ASN A 102 58.28 83.00 -70.66
N ILE A 103 59.33 83.60 -70.08
CA ILE A 103 60.15 82.95 -69.05
C ILE A 103 59.33 82.69 -67.77
N VAL A 104 58.49 83.64 -67.36
CA VAL A 104 57.61 83.47 -66.20
C VAL A 104 56.54 82.42 -66.48
N ASP A 105 55.96 82.40 -67.67
CA ASP A 105 54.97 81.41 -68.09
C ASP A 105 55.56 80.00 -68.10
N LEU A 106 56.76 79.82 -68.67
CA LEU A 106 57.50 78.56 -68.60
C LEU A 106 57.80 78.16 -67.15
N LYS A 107 58.15 79.13 -66.29
CA LYS A 107 58.39 78.86 -64.88
C LYS A 107 57.12 78.47 -64.13
N ILE A 108 55.98 79.07 -64.44
CA ILE A 108 54.66 78.72 -63.90
C ILE A 108 54.28 77.31 -64.35
N ILE A 109 54.49 76.98 -65.64
CA ILE A 109 54.25 75.63 -66.16
C ILE A 109 55.11 74.60 -65.44
N ASP A 110 56.41 74.88 -65.26
CA ASP A 110 57.32 74.01 -64.52
C ASP A 110 56.92 73.84 -63.05
N LEU A 111 56.53 74.92 -62.37
CA LEU A 111 56.06 74.87 -60.99
C LEU A 111 54.73 74.12 -60.85
N ASN A 112 53.79 74.31 -61.79
CA ASN A 112 52.55 73.54 -61.82
C ASN A 112 52.83 72.06 -62.06
N LYS A 113 53.72 71.72 -62.99
CA LYS A 113 54.13 70.33 -63.24
C LYS A 113 54.80 69.71 -62.00
N GLN A 114 55.60 70.48 -61.26
CA GLN A 114 56.15 70.04 -59.97
C GLN A 114 55.06 69.85 -58.91
N ALA A 115 54.09 70.76 -58.82
CA ALA A 115 52.95 70.66 -57.92
C ALA A 115 52.11 69.42 -58.24
N ASP A 116 51.73 69.20 -59.50
CA ASP A 116 50.99 68.03 -59.97
C ASP A 116 51.75 66.73 -59.65
N ALA A 117 53.07 66.72 -59.85
CA ALA A 117 53.91 65.56 -59.52
C ALA A 117 53.94 65.29 -57.99
N THR A 118 53.96 66.33 -57.16
CA THR A 118 53.86 66.17 -55.70
C THR A 118 52.47 65.73 -55.26
N GLU A 119 51.41 66.28 -55.84
CA GLU A 119 50.03 65.91 -55.54
C GLU A 119 49.75 64.45 -55.91
N ALA A 120 50.23 64.00 -57.06
CA ALA A 120 50.13 62.59 -57.46
C ALA A 120 50.85 61.65 -56.48
N LYS A 121 52.02 62.05 -55.93
CA LYS A 121 52.71 61.29 -54.89
C LYS A 121 51.92 61.27 -53.58
N HIS A 122 51.34 62.40 -53.18
CA HIS A 122 50.47 62.49 -52.00
C HIS A 122 49.24 61.61 -52.13
N LYS A 123 48.51 61.68 -53.25
CA LYS A 123 47.34 60.83 -53.55
C LYS A 123 47.67 59.35 -53.48
N LYS A 124 48.79 58.92 -54.07
CA LYS A 124 49.25 57.52 -53.97
C LYS A 124 49.50 57.10 -52.52
N ARG A 125 50.11 57.97 -51.73
CA ARG A 125 50.42 57.70 -50.31
C ARG A 125 49.15 57.69 -49.46
N GLU A 126 48.20 58.57 -49.74
CA GLU A 126 46.90 58.62 -49.08
C GLU A 126 46.10 57.35 -49.32
N ILE A 127 46.00 56.89 -50.57
CA ILE A 127 45.37 55.60 -50.91
C ILE A 127 46.06 54.44 -50.18
N TYR A 128 47.39 54.46 -50.10
CA TYR A 128 48.12 53.44 -49.34
C TYR A 128 47.79 53.48 -47.84
N TYR A 129 47.73 54.66 -47.24
CA TYR A 129 47.34 54.81 -45.83
C TYR A 129 45.89 54.39 -45.59
N GLN A 130 44.95 54.73 -46.48
CA GLN A 130 43.56 54.25 -46.39
C GLN A 130 43.50 52.72 -46.40
N LYS A 131 44.21 52.07 -47.33
CA LYS A 131 44.32 50.61 -47.35
C LYS A 131 44.91 50.07 -46.05
N LEU A 132 45.96 50.69 -45.51
CA LEU A 132 46.58 50.25 -44.26
C LEU A 132 45.62 50.41 -43.07
N VAL A 133 44.86 51.50 -43.03
CA VAL A 133 43.83 51.77 -42.04
C VAL A 133 42.71 50.74 -42.14
N GLU A 134 42.23 50.40 -43.33
CA GLU A 134 41.25 49.32 -43.53
C GLU A 134 41.77 47.96 -43.04
N GLN A 135 43.02 47.62 -43.36
CA GLN A 135 43.65 46.39 -42.89
C GLN A 135 43.78 46.39 -41.36
N TYR A 136 44.14 47.51 -40.76
CA TYR A 136 44.19 47.66 -39.30
C TYR A 136 42.80 47.52 -38.67
N HIS A 137 41.77 48.15 -39.22
CA HIS A 137 40.39 48.01 -38.73
C HIS A 137 39.91 46.55 -38.82
N LYS A 138 40.24 45.83 -39.90
CA LYS A 138 39.96 44.39 -40.03
C LYS A 138 40.65 43.59 -38.93
N LEU A 139 41.96 43.79 -38.74
CA LEU A 139 42.75 43.11 -37.70
C LEU A 139 42.26 43.42 -36.28
N MET A 140 41.89 44.67 -36.01
CA MET A 140 41.31 45.07 -34.72
C MET A 140 39.93 44.44 -34.54
N GLY A 141 39.11 44.36 -35.59
CA GLY A 141 37.86 43.60 -35.60
C GLY A 141 38.07 42.16 -35.11
N TYR A 142 39.00 41.42 -35.73
CA TYR A 142 39.34 40.05 -35.30
C TYR A 142 39.84 39.96 -33.84
N LYS A 143 40.54 40.99 -33.34
CA LYS A 143 41.05 41.02 -31.96
C LYS A 143 39.95 41.25 -30.92
N TYR A 144 38.97 42.10 -31.22
CA TYR A 144 37.85 42.39 -30.31
C TYR A 144 36.71 41.36 -30.42
N SER A 145 36.54 40.68 -31.55
CA SER A 145 35.57 39.58 -31.70
C SER A 145 35.92 38.34 -30.85
N LYS A 146 37.22 38.09 -30.61
CA LYS A 146 37.66 36.98 -29.75
C LYS A 146 37.31 37.13 -28.27
N SER A 147 36.94 38.33 -27.81
CA SER A 147 36.65 38.57 -26.38
C SER A 147 35.17 38.46 -26.00
N ASP A 148 34.24 38.38 -26.96
CA ASP A 148 32.79 38.44 -26.65
C ASP A 148 32.01 37.15 -26.95
N GLY A 149 32.63 36.10 -27.52
CA GLY A 149 31.96 34.81 -27.80
C GLY A 149 30.79 34.88 -28.81
N SER A 150 30.40 36.08 -29.22
CA SER A 150 29.34 36.42 -30.16
C SER A 150 29.92 36.61 -31.57
N ASN A 151 30.67 35.63 -32.09
CA ASN A 151 31.14 35.71 -33.48
C ASN A 151 29.92 35.73 -34.43
N PRO A 152 29.71 36.81 -35.22
CA PRO A 152 28.94 36.70 -36.45
C PRO A 152 29.70 35.75 -37.39
N PRO A 153 29.01 34.90 -38.16
CA PRO A 153 29.64 33.88 -38.99
C PRO A 153 30.64 34.53 -39.96
N GLU A 154 31.90 34.08 -39.94
CA GLU A 154 32.95 34.58 -40.84
C GLU A 154 32.74 34.07 -42.28
N THR A 155 31.90 33.05 -42.47
CA THR A 155 31.53 32.46 -43.76
C THR A 155 30.06 31.97 -43.80
N ILE A 156 29.47 31.86 -44.99
CA ILE A 156 28.10 31.31 -45.18
C ILE A 156 27.98 29.88 -44.62
N GLU A 157 29.08 29.10 -44.64
CA GLU A 157 29.14 27.74 -44.10
C GLU A 157 29.02 27.70 -42.58
N GLU A 158 29.64 28.65 -41.85
CA GLU A 158 29.50 28.75 -40.39
C GLU A 158 28.09 29.11 -39.96
N ASP A 159 27.39 29.98 -40.71
CA ASP A 159 25.99 30.32 -40.45
C ASP A 159 25.06 29.12 -40.68
N ALA A 160 25.30 28.35 -41.74
CA ALA A 160 24.58 27.11 -42.00
C ALA A 160 24.81 26.09 -40.88
N ASN A 161 26.05 25.92 -40.42
CA ASN A 161 26.38 25.02 -39.31
C ASN A 161 25.71 25.45 -38.00
N ARG A 162 25.66 26.75 -37.68
CA ARG A 162 24.94 27.27 -36.50
C ARG A 162 23.44 26.97 -36.58
N LYS A 163 22.82 27.19 -37.74
CA LYS A 163 21.40 26.85 -37.96
C LYS A 163 21.12 25.36 -37.78
N VAL A 164 22.01 24.50 -38.28
CA VAL A 164 21.92 23.05 -38.09
C VAL A 164 22.05 22.69 -36.61
N ILE A 165 23.01 23.27 -35.89
CA ILE A 165 23.18 23.04 -34.44
C ILE A 165 21.91 23.44 -33.69
N THR A 166 21.39 24.65 -33.90
CA THR A 166 20.15 25.11 -33.25
C THR A 166 18.94 24.23 -33.62
N HIS A 167 18.87 23.75 -34.86
CA HIS A 167 17.83 22.80 -35.25
C HIS A 167 17.95 21.48 -34.49
N LEU A 168 19.14 20.88 -34.44
CA LEU A 168 19.41 19.65 -33.71
C LEU A 168 19.16 19.81 -32.21
N GLU A 169 19.53 20.94 -31.62
CA GLU A 169 19.21 21.26 -30.21
C GLU A 169 17.70 21.28 -29.96
N ASN A 170 16.94 21.94 -30.84
CA ASN A 170 15.48 21.96 -30.76
C ASN A 170 14.86 20.57 -30.96
N GLU A 171 15.41 19.73 -31.83
CA GLU A 171 14.97 18.35 -32.03
C GLU A 171 15.28 17.47 -30.81
N ILE A 172 16.46 17.63 -30.20
CA ILE A 172 16.83 16.95 -28.95
C ILE A 172 15.89 17.37 -27.83
N HIS A 173 15.60 18.67 -27.69
CA HIS A 173 14.65 19.15 -26.69
C HIS A 173 13.25 18.59 -26.91
N ARG A 174 12.75 18.60 -28.15
CA ARG A 174 11.45 18.01 -28.50
C ARG A 174 11.39 16.52 -28.17
N THR A 175 12.41 15.77 -28.54
CA THR A 175 12.51 14.33 -28.27
C THR A 175 12.59 14.05 -26.77
N SER A 176 13.33 14.89 -26.01
CA SER A 176 13.43 14.80 -24.56
C SER A 176 12.08 15.01 -23.88
N VAL A 177 11.29 16.00 -24.32
CA VAL A 177 9.92 16.23 -23.82
C VAL A 177 9.02 15.03 -24.11
N GLN A 178 9.03 14.53 -25.34
CA GLN A 178 8.27 13.33 -25.71
C GLN A 178 8.68 12.10 -24.89
N TRP A 179 9.98 11.94 -24.61
CA TRP A 179 10.47 10.87 -23.76
C TRP A 179 10.00 11.00 -22.32
N MET A 180 10.01 12.21 -21.74
CA MET A 180 9.48 12.47 -20.39
C MET A 180 7.98 12.18 -20.30
N GLU A 181 7.20 12.57 -21.32
CA GLU A 181 5.77 12.27 -21.42
C GLU A 181 5.51 10.76 -21.49
N ALA A 182 6.25 10.05 -22.36
CA ALA A 182 6.16 8.59 -22.47
C ALA A 182 6.54 7.90 -21.15
N GLU A 183 7.56 8.39 -20.46
CA GLU A 183 7.98 7.86 -19.16
C GLU A 183 6.91 8.09 -18.08
N HIS A 184 6.25 9.25 -18.09
CA HIS A 184 5.13 9.53 -17.19
C HIS A 184 3.93 8.61 -17.47
N ILE A 185 3.57 8.41 -18.74
CA ILE A 185 2.52 7.47 -19.16
C ILE A 185 2.89 6.05 -18.71
N ARG A 186 4.13 5.62 -18.93
CA ARG A 186 4.64 4.31 -18.50
C ARG A 186 4.54 4.13 -16.99
N LYS A 187 4.90 5.15 -16.19
CA LYS A 187 4.74 5.14 -14.73
C LYS A 187 3.26 5.00 -14.33
N LYS A 188 2.35 5.72 -14.98
CA LYS A 188 0.89 5.59 -14.75
C LYS A 188 0.39 4.18 -15.03
N TYR A 189 0.71 3.61 -16.20
CA TYR A 189 0.31 2.24 -16.53
C TYR A 189 0.91 1.20 -15.58
N ARG A 190 2.15 1.42 -15.12
CA ARG A 190 2.76 0.57 -14.08
C ARG A 190 2.01 0.66 -12.75
N GLY A 191 1.59 1.86 -12.36
CA GLY A 191 0.74 2.09 -11.19
C GLY A 191 -0.61 1.36 -11.31
N ILE A 192 -1.28 1.51 -12.46
CA ILE A 192 -2.55 0.82 -12.75
C ILE A 192 -2.37 -0.70 -12.70
N LYS A 193 -1.32 -1.23 -13.33
CA LYS A 193 -0.99 -2.67 -13.30
C LYS A 193 -0.80 -3.17 -11.87
N LEU A 194 -0.05 -2.44 -11.04
CA LEU A 194 0.15 -2.81 -9.64
C LEU A 194 -1.15 -2.79 -8.84
N SER A 195 -2.04 -1.81 -9.09
CA SER A 195 -3.37 -1.78 -8.46
C SER A 195 -4.21 -2.98 -8.87
N LEU A 196 -4.29 -3.28 -10.16
CA LEU A 196 -5.05 -4.42 -10.69
C LEU A 196 -4.51 -5.77 -10.16
N MET A 197 -3.19 -5.92 -10.04
CA MET A 197 -2.60 -7.11 -9.45
C MET A 197 -2.98 -7.25 -7.97
N ARG A 198 -2.91 -6.15 -7.21
CA ARG A 198 -3.31 -6.15 -5.79
C ARG A 198 -4.80 -6.46 -5.62
N ASP A 199 -5.65 -5.95 -6.51
CA ASP A 199 -7.08 -6.24 -6.48
C ASP A 199 -7.35 -7.70 -6.85
N ALA A 200 -6.64 -8.25 -7.83
CA ALA A 200 -6.71 -9.67 -8.17
C ALA A 200 -6.33 -10.57 -6.98
N GLU A 201 -5.25 -10.26 -6.26
CA GLU A 201 -4.85 -10.98 -5.05
C GLU A 201 -5.92 -10.92 -3.96
N LYS A 202 -6.57 -9.77 -3.77
CA LYS A 202 -7.68 -9.63 -2.80
C LYS A 202 -8.90 -10.44 -3.22
N PHE A 203 -9.26 -10.43 -4.50
CA PHE A 203 -10.37 -11.22 -5.00
C PHE A 203 -10.12 -12.72 -4.84
N GLU A 204 -8.89 -13.18 -5.09
CA GLU A 204 -8.51 -14.57 -4.87
C GLU A 204 -8.64 -14.95 -3.39
N SER A 205 -8.12 -14.12 -2.48
CA SER A 205 -8.23 -14.37 -1.03
C SER A 205 -9.70 -14.40 -0.56
N SER A 206 -10.52 -13.45 -1.02
CA SER A 206 -11.95 -13.41 -0.69
C SER A 206 -12.72 -14.60 -1.28
N LEU A 207 -12.31 -15.08 -2.46
CA LEU A 207 -12.90 -16.26 -3.08
C LEU A 207 -12.59 -17.51 -2.26
N LEU A 208 -11.33 -17.69 -1.84
CA LEU A 208 -10.92 -18.81 -1.00
C LEU A 208 -11.65 -18.82 0.35
N GLU A 209 -11.81 -17.66 0.99
CA GLU A 209 -12.59 -17.53 2.23
C GLU A 209 -14.05 -17.92 2.03
N LEU A 210 -14.67 -17.51 0.91
CA LEU A 210 -16.05 -17.86 0.60
C LEU A 210 -16.19 -19.34 0.25
N GLU A 211 -15.26 -19.91 -0.50
CA GLU A 211 -15.21 -21.34 -0.80
C GLU A 211 -15.08 -22.16 0.49
N GLN A 212 -14.20 -21.75 1.41
CA GLN A 212 -14.08 -22.38 2.72
C GLN A 212 -15.40 -22.30 3.51
N ALA A 213 -16.01 -21.12 3.59
CA ALA A 213 -17.29 -20.95 4.28
C ALA A 213 -18.40 -21.83 3.70
N ILE A 214 -18.46 -21.98 2.38
CA ILE A 214 -19.40 -22.91 1.71
C ILE A 214 -19.11 -24.35 2.12
N THR A 215 -17.83 -24.78 2.16
CA THR A 215 -17.49 -26.14 2.58
C THR A 215 -17.86 -26.42 4.04
N GLU A 216 -17.64 -25.45 4.93
CA GLU A 216 -18.00 -25.54 6.34
C GLU A 216 -19.52 -25.63 6.52
N GLN A 217 -20.27 -24.77 5.83
CA GLN A 217 -21.74 -24.81 5.83
C GLN A 217 -22.27 -26.13 5.26
N GLN A 218 -21.66 -26.66 4.20
CA GLN A 218 -22.06 -27.95 3.64
C GLN A 218 -21.80 -29.11 4.62
N ALA A 219 -20.69 -29.06 5.36
CA ALA A 219 -20.39 -30.02 6.41
C ALA A 219 -21.40 -29.92 7.57
N GLU A 220 -21.77 -28.71 7.98
CA GLU A 220 -22.78 -28.48 9.01
C GLU A 220 -24.17 -28.97 8.58
N ILE A 221 -24.59 -28.69 7.34
CA ILE A 221 -25.84 -29.21 6.78
C ILE A 221 -25.84 -30.74 6.81
N THR A 222 -24.75 -31.37 6.38
CA THR A 222 -24.61 -32.84 6.39
C THR A 222 -24.74 -33.41 7.81
N LYS A 223 -24.14 -32.73 8.80
CA LYS A 223 -24.25 -33.11 10.22
C LYS A 223 -25.69 -32.98 10.73
N LEU A 224 -26.37 -31.87 10.41
CA LEU A 224 -27.76 -31.64 10.80
C LEU A 224 -28.72 -32.64 10.15
N GLU A 225 -28.50 -32.99 8.88
CA GLU A 225 -29.26 -34.03 8.18
C GLU A 225 -29.08 -35.41 8.85
N ALA A 226 -27.86 -35.75 9.27
CA ALA A 226 -27.59 -36.99 10.00
C ALA A 226 -28.34 -37.04 11.34
N VAL A 227 -28.29 -35.95 12.12
CA VAL A 227 -29.03 -35.83 13.40
C VAL A 227 -30.54 -35.90 13.15
N HIS A 228 -31.05 -35.25 12.11
CA HIS A 228 -32.47 -35.31 11.75
C HIS A 228 -32.90 -36.74 11.40
N LYS A 229 -32.09 -37.46 10.63
CA LYS A 229 -32.33 -38.86 10.28
C LYS A 229 -32.33 -39.76 11.51
N GLU A 230 -31.39 -39.57 12.43
CA GLU A 230 -31.35 -40.28 13.71
C GLU A 230 -32.60 -39.99 14.55
N ALA A 231 -33.00 -38.72 14.65
CA ALA A 231 -34.21 -38.31 15.36
C ALA A 231 -35.49 -38.94 14.75
N MET A 232 -35.60 -38.99 13.42
CA MET A 232 -36.70 -39.69 12.74
C MET A 232 -36.69 -41.19 13.05
N GLN A 233 -35.52 -41.83 13.02
CA GLN A 233 -35.39 -43.25 13.35
C GLN A 233 -35.79 -43.52 14.81
N MET A 234 -35.38 -42.68 15.76
CA MET A 234 -35.78 -42.80 17.17
C MET A 234 -37.30 -42.65 17.34
N ARG A 235 -37.91 -41.67 16.66
CA ARG A 235 -39.37 -41.48 16.67
C ARG A 235 -40.09 -42.71 16.13
N ASP A 236 -39.67 -43.23 14.99
CA ASP A 236 -40.33 -44.36 14.33
C ASP A 236 -40.15 -45.65 15.13
N ASN A 237 -38.97 -45.86 15.73
CA ASN A 237 -38.73 -46.94 16.69
C ASN A 237 -39.66 -46.83 17.91
N THR A 238 -39.78 -45.64 18.48
CA THR A 238 -40.67 -45.40 19.65
C THR A 238 -42.13 -45.66 19.29
N LYS A 239 -42.58 -45.20 18.12
CA LYS A 239 -43.93 -45.47 17.61
C LYS A 239 -44.17 -46.97 17.42
N SER A 240 -43.19 -47.70 16.89
CA SER A 240 -43.28 -49.15 16.74
C SER A 240 -43.34 -49.88 18.09
N ILE A 241 -42.56 -49.44 19.08
CA ILE A 241 -42.58 -50.01 20.44
C ILE A 241 -43.94 -49.75 21.09
N LEU A 242 -44.45 -48.51 21.02
CA LEU A 242 -45.75 -48.13 21.57
C LEU A 242 -46.87 -48.96 20.93
N GLN A 243 -46.88 -49.08 19.61
CA GLN A 243 -47.88 -49.88 18.89
C GLN A 243 -47.84 -51.37 19.31
N ARG A 244 -46.65 -51.94 19.49
CA ARG A 244 -46.49 -53.32 19.97
C ARG A 244 -46.98 -53.47 21.42
N GLN A 245 -46.69 -52.49 22.27
CA GLN A 245 -47.15 -52.47 23.65
C GLN A 245 -48.67 -52.35 23.73
N GLU A 246 -49.28 -51.45 22.95
CA GLU A 246 -50.74 -51.31 22.83
C GLU A 246 -51.42 -52.59 22.34
N GLN A 247 -50.85 -53.26 21.33
CA GLN A 247 -51.36 -54.56 20.88
C GLN A 247 -51.27 -55.60 22.01
N THR A 248 -50.15 -55.65 22.72
CA THR A 248 -49.94 -56.60 23.83
C THR A 248 -50.93 -56.35 24.97
N THR A 249 -51.14 -55.11 25.37
CA THR A 249 -52.11 -54.75 26.41
C THR A 249 -53.54 -55.03 25.98
N HIS A 250 -53.89 -54.77 24.72
CA HIS A 250 -55.20 -55.08 24.16
C HIS A 250 -55.47 -56.60 24.13
N TYR A 251 -54.49 -57.42 23.72
CA TYR A 251 -54.62 -58.89 23.77
C TYR A 251 -54.76 -59.39 25.20
N ALA A 252 -53.97 -58.86 26.15
CA ALA A 252 -54.09 -59.22 27.57
C ALA A 252 -55.46 -58.83 28.15
N TYR A 253 -55.98 -57.65 27.79
CA TYR A 253 -57.32 -57.22 28.17
C TYR A 253 -58.39 -58.17 27.63
N LYS A 254 -58.36 -58.49 26.33
CA LYS A 254 -59.31 -59.44 25.72
C LYS A 254 -59.22 -60.84 26.34
N ALA A 255 -58.03 -61.30 26.68
CA ALA A 255 -57.85 -62.59 27.37
C ALA A 255 -58.50 -62.57 28.76
N ARG A 256 -58.30 -61.48 29.53
CA ARG A 256 -58.93 -61.30 30.86
C ARG A 256 -60.45 -61.16 30.75
N GLU A 257 -60.95 -60.43 29.77
CA GLU A 257 -62.39 -60.30 29.50
C GLU A 257 -63.03 -61.64 29.16
N LYS A 258 -62.38 -62.44 28.30
CA LYS A 258 -62.82 -63.79 27.97
C LYS A 258 -62.88 -64.69 29.22
N GLN A 259 -61.86 -64.67 30.06
CA GLN A 259 -61.86 -65.42 31.33
C GLN A 259 -62.99 -64.96 32.25
N ALA A 260 -63.23 -63.65 32.36
CA ALA A 260 -64.33 -63.12 33.16
C ALA A 260 -65.71 -63.55 32.62
N LEU A 261 -65.90 -63.55 31.31
CA LEU A 261 -67.11 -64.06 30.66
C LEU A 261 -67.29 -65.57 30.89
N ASP A 262 -66.22 -66.36 30.79
CA ASP A 262 -66.25 -67.80 31.07
C ASP A 262 -66.63 -68.09 32.52
N PHE A 263 -66.09 -67.35 33.50
CA PHE A 263 -66.51 -67.46 34.90
C PHE A 263 -67.96 -67.04 35.10
N ARG A 264 -68.41 -65.95 34.46
CA ARG A 264 -69.81 -65.52 34.52
C ARG A 264 -70.75 -66.57 33.95
N ARG A 265 -70.36 -67.23 32.86
CA ARG A 265 -71.10 -68.35 32.27
C ARG A 265 -71.18 -69.52 33.24
N GLN A 266 -70.05 -69.95 33.82
CA GLN A 266 -70.04 -71.05 34.79
C GLN A 266 -70.90 -70.74 36.03
N VAL A 267 -70.88 -69.49 36.52
CA VAL A 267 -71.74 -69.06 37.64
C VAL A 267 -73.22 -69.10 37.24
N GLU A 268 -73.58 -68.61 36.05
CA GLU A 268 -74.97 -68.67 35.57
C GLU A 268 -75.42 -70.12 35.32
N GLU A 269 -74.55 -70.97 34.78
CA GLU A 269 -74.78 -72.42 34.63
C GLU A 269 -75.03 -73.07 35.99
N ARG A 270 -74.15 -72.84 36.97
CA ARG A 270 -74.31 -73.33 38.35
C ARG A 270 -75.57 -72.80 39.02
N LYS A 271 -75.91 -71.52 38.78
CA LYS A 271 -77.16 -70.92 39.27
C LYS A 271 -78.37 -71.58 38.62
N GLN A 272 -78.35 -71.87 37.33
CA GLN A 272 -79.42 -72.59 36.64
C GLN A 272 -79.52 -74.05 37.09
N GLU A 273 -78.40 -74.72 37.38
CA GLU A 273 -78.36 -76.06 37.97
C GLU A 273 -78.91 -76.06 39.39
N LEU A 274 -78.52 -75.08 40.21
CA LEU A 274 -79.06 -74.86 41.55
C LEU A 274 -80.55 -74.52 41.48
N GLU A 275 -81.00 -73.68 40.55
CA GLU A 275 -82.42 -73.39 40.37
C GLU A 275 -83.21 -74.62 39.88
N ARG A 276 -82.61 -75.49 39.05
CA ARG A 276 -83.17 -76.80 38.69
C ARG A 276 -83.22 -77.75 39.90
N LEU A 277 -82.18 -77.76 40.72
CA LEU A 277 -82.11 -78.53 41.96
C LEU A 277 -83.07 -77.97 43.00
N GLU A 278 -83.21 -76.66 43.16
CA GLU A 278 -84.20 -75.99 44.00
C GLU A 278 -85.60 -76.31 43.52
N ARG A 279 -85.86 -76.31 42.20
CA ARG A 279 -87.12 -76.81 41.64
C ARG A 279 -87.36 -78.30 41.92
N LYS A 280 -86.31 -79.12 42.12
CA LYS A 280 -86.40 -80.54 42.52
C LYS A 280 -86.44 -80.77 44.04
N ILE A 281 -85.82 -79.90 44.83
CA ILE A 281 -85.63 -80.04 46.29
C ILE A 281 -86.75 -79.28 47.02
N PHE A 282 -87.12 -78.08 46.57
CA PHE A 282 -88.22 -77.29 47.15
C PHE A 282 -89.61 -77.62 46.58
N SER A 283 -89.74 -78.56 45.63
CA SER A 283 -91.03 -79.25 45.36
C SER A 283 -91.34 -80.35 46.39
N SER A 284 -90.42 -80.65 47.31
CA SER A 284 -90.63 -81.51 48.46
C SER A 284 -89.93 -80.88 49.66
N GLY A 285 -90.57 -79.90 50.29
CA GLY A 285 -90.09 -79.31 51.53
C GLY A 285 -89.87 -80.38 52.59
N LYS A 286 -88.63 -80.53 53.05
CA LYS A 286 -88.28 -80.98 54.41
C LYS A 286 -86.79 -80.75 54.71
N THR A 287 -86.59 -80.00 55.78
CA THR A 287 -85.36 -79.78 56.55
C THR A 287 -84.66 -81.09 56.91
N LEU A 288 -83.33 -81.10 56.94
CA LEU A 288 -82.60 -82.01 57.82
C LEU A 288 -81.23 -81.45 58.25
N MET A 289 -81.11 -81.31 59.56
CA MET A 289 -79.88 -81.21 60.34
C MET A 289 -78.98 -82.43 60.09
N HIS A 290 -77.65 -82.30 60.16
CA HIS A 290 -76.86 -82.81 61.30
C HIS A 290 -75.35 -82.54 61.12
N GLN A 291 -74.71 -82.40 62.28
CA GLN A 291 -73.31 -82.13 62.60
C GLN A 291 -72.38 -83.35 62.43
N GLU A 292 -71.08 -83.03 62.32
CA GLU A 292 -69.87 -83.76 62.76
C GLU A 292 -69.37 -85.01 61.99
N SER A 293 -68.09 -84.99 61.59
CA SER A 293 -67.09 -85.96 62.07
C SER A 293 -65.68 -85.58 61.58
N ILE A 294 -64.84 -85.18 62.52
CA ILE A 294 -63.37 -85.22 62.44
C ILE A 294 -62.95 -86.65 62.82
N LEU A 295 -61.92 -87.22 62.18
CA LEU A 295 -60.88 -88.15 62.68
C LEU A 295 -60.14 -88.75 61.46
N SER A 296 -58.84 -88.46 61.25
CA SER A 296 -57.65 -89.17 61.76
C SER A 296 -57.51 -90.62 61.29
N ALA A 297 -56.36 -90.99 60.68
CA ALA A 297 -55.32 -91.73 61.40
C ALA A 297 -54.15 -92.16 60.50
N SER A 298 -52.99 -92.18 61.16
CA SER A 298 -51.68 -92.70 60.77
C SER A 298 -51.51 -94.16 61.26
N GLY A 299 -50.46 -94.85 60.80
CA GLY A 299 -49.93 -96.09 61.38
C GLY A 299 -50.08 -97.27 60.42
N ASP A 300 -49.04 -97.86 59.83
CA ASP A 300 -47.82 -98.49 60.37
C ASP A 300 -47.98 -99.99 60.74
N HIS A 301 -47.03 -100.75 60.18
CA HIS A 301 -46.44 -102.07 60.47
C HIS A 301 -47.20 -103.40 60.75
N SER A 302 -46.55 -104.43 60.17
CA SER A 302 -46.50 -105.87 60.50
C SER A 302 -47.73 -106.70 60.10
N GLY A 303 -47.66 -107.95 59.65
CA GLY A 303 -46.61 -108.96 59.52
C GLY A 303 -47.33 -110.33 59.39
N THR A 304 -46.59 -111.41 59.09
CA THR A 304 -46.99 -112.84 59.19
C THR A 304 -47.59 -113.44 57.89
N LYS A 305 -46.82 -114.20 57.09
CA LYS A 305 -46.49 -115.65 57.13
C LYS A 305 -47.60 -116.58 56.61
N GLY A 306 -47.27 -117.46 55.66
CA GLY A 306 -48.05 -118.63 55.26
C GLY A 306 -47.55 -119.28 53.97
N GLU A 307 -47.19 -120.56 54.05
CA GLU A 307 -46.39 -121.38 53.13
C GLU A 307 -47.22 -122.14 52.05
N GLY A 308 -46.50 -122.83 51.14
CA GLY A 308 -46.99 -123.89 50.22
C GLY A 308 -46.55 -123.65 48.76
N ASP A 309 -45.47 -124.23 48.22
CA ASP A 309 -45.29 -125.64 47.76
C ASP A 309 -46.30 -125.99 46.63
N ASP A 310 -46.02 -126.55 45.45
CA ASP A 310 -44.85 -127.22 44.85
C ASP A 310 -45.01 -127.23 43.29
N SER A 311 -43.88 -127.31 42.58
CA SER A 311 -43.60 -128.00 41.31
C SER A 311 -44.23 -127.70 39.91
N SER A 312 -43.30 -127.75 38.94
CA SER A 312 -43.39 -128.02 37.48
C SER A 312 -43.80 -126.87 36.52
N GLY A 313 -43.18 -126.61 35.37
CA GLY A 313 -42.01 -127.18 34.68
C GLY A 313 -41.72 -126.34 33.40
N HIS A 314 -40.44 -126.03 33.18
CA HIS A 314 -39.71 -125.82 31.91
C HIS A 314 -40.26 -125.03 30.69
N GLY A 315 -41.25 -124.16 30.82
CA GLY A 315 -41.53 -123.09 29.83
C GLY A 315 -41.10 -121.68 30.25
N LYS A 316 -40.56 -121.56 31.47
CA LYS A 316 -40.52 -120.32 32.24
C LYS A 316 -39.17 -119.59 32.23
N ASP A 317 -38.08 -120.09 31.67
CA ASP A 317 -36.77 -119.49 32.00
C ASP A 317 -36.54 -118.07 31.46
N SER A 318 -37.05 -117.72 30.27
CA SER A 318 -37.01 -116.34 29.78
C SER A 318 -38.04 -115.44 30.48
N ALA A 319 -39.27 -115.93 30.67
CA ALA A 319 -40.34 -115.19 31.32
C ALA A 319 -40.06 -114.97 32.82
N SER A 320 -39.51 -115.98 33.49
CA SER A 320 -39.09 -115.96 34.90
C SER A 320 -37.80 -115.16 35.08
N SER A 321 -36.85 -115.20 34.14
CA SER A 321 -35.69 -114.29 34.16
C SER A 321 -36.13 -112.83 34.02
N MET A 322 -37.07 -112.54 33.12
CA MET A 322 -37.64 -111.20 32.96
C MET A 322 -38.48 -110.79 34.17
N GLU A 323 -39.25 -111.71 34.75
CA GLU A 323 -40.02 -111.50 35.99
C GLU A 323 -39.11 -111.28 37.20
N GLN A 324 -37.96 -111.96 37.29
CA GLN A 324 -36.94 -111.73 38.32
C GLN A 324 -36.28 -110.36 38.15
N LYS A 325 -35.95 -109.97 36.91
CA LYS A 325 -35.44 -108.62 36.61
C LYS A 325 -36.49 -107.55 36.95
N PHE A 326 -37.76 -107.82 36.68
CA PHE A 326 -38.87 -106.93 37.00
C PHE A 326 -39.15 -106.86 38.50
N LYS A 327 -39.05 -107.97 39.24
CA LYS A 327 -39.10 -107.99 40.72
C LYS A 327 -37.94 -107.21 41.33
N LYS A 328 -36.72 -107.35 40.79
CA LYS A 328 -35.58 -106.51 41.20
C LYS A 328 -35.82 -105.03 40.89
N LEU A 329 -36.44 -104.71 39.75
CA LEU A 329 -36.81 -103.34 39.38
C LEU A 329 -37.85 -102.77 40.35
N MET A 330 -38.92 -103.52 40.63
CA MET A 330 -39.95 -103.16 41.63
C MET A 330 -39.32 -102.93 43.01
N GLN A 331 -38.42 -103.82 43.45
CA GLN A 331 -37.71 -103.69 44.71
C GLN A 331 -36.79 -102.46 44.75
N ALA A 332 -36.05 -102.17 43.67
CA ALA A 332 -35.18 -101.01 43.58
C ALA A 332 -35.96 -99.68 43.49
N THR A 333 -37.11 -99.69 42.82
CA THR A 333 -38.01 -98.53 42.76
C THR A 333 -38.90 -98.37 43.99
N GLY A 334 -38.96 -99.36 44.89
CA GLY A 334 -39.78 -99.34 46.10
C GLY A 334 -41.28 -99.39 45.83
N VAL A 335 -41.70 -100.10 44.80
CA VAL A 335 -43.07 -100.12 44.26
C VAL A 335 -43.63 -101.55 44.28
N SER A 336 -44.90 -101.71 44.65
CA SER A 336 -45.57 -103.02 44.77
C SER A 336 -46.32 -103.45 43.51
N ALA A 337 -46.64 -102.52 42.59
CA ALA A 337 -47.38 -102.79 41.36
C ALA A 337 -46.57 -102.46 40.08
N ALA A 338 -46.69 -103.31 39.07
CA ALA A 338 -45.99 -103.16 37.80
C ALA A 338 -46.29 -101.82 37.08
N ALA A 339 -47.53 -101.35 37.17
CA ALA A 339 -47.98 -100.10 36.52
C ALA A 339 -47.33 -98.86 37.15
N GLU A 340 -47.18 -98.86 38.47
CA GLU A 340 -46.58 -97.75 39.23
C GLU A 340 -45.08 -97.59 38.91
N VAL A 341 -44.37 -98.68 38.57
CA VAL A 341 -42.97 -98.61 38.11
C VAL A 341 -42.88 -97.79 36.82
N VAL A 342 -43.76 -98.09 35.85
CA VAL A 342 -43.81 -97.38 34.57
C VAL A 342 -44.16 -95.91 34.79
N GLU A 343 -45.12 -95.61 35.66
CA GLU A 343 -45.50 -94.25 36.00
C GLU A 343 -44.35 -93.45 36.63
N ARG A 344 -43.58 -94.05 37.56
CA ARG A 344 -42.38 -93.41 38.12
C ARG A 344 -41.30 -93.16 37.08
N PHE A 345 -41.06 -94.07 36.15
CA PHE A 345 -40.10 -93.85 35.07
C PHE A 345 -40.57 -92.75 34.10
N LEU A 346 -41.87 -92.68 33.81
CA LEU A 346 -42.44 -91.60 33.00
C LEU A 346 -42.30 -90.25 33.71
N ALA A 347 -42.63 -90.18 35.00
CA ALA A 347 -42.47 -88.98 35.82
C ALA A 347 -40.99 -88.58 35.98
N GLN A 348 -40.08 -89.55 36.15
CA GLN A 348 -38.63 -89.31 36.21
C GLN A 348 -38.10 -88.78 34.89
N ARG A 349 -38.55 -89.34 33.76
CA ARG A 349 -38.20 -88.84 32.42
C ARG A 349 -38.70 -87.40 32.24
N GLU A 350 -39.94 -87.11 32.62
CA GLU A 350 -40.53 -85.77 32.51
C GLU A 350 -39.82 -84.76 33.43
N ALA A 351 -39.47 -85.17 34.66
CA ALA A 351 -38.66 -84.36 35.57
C ALA A 351 -37.25 -84.11 35.01
N SER A 352 -36.61 -85.12 34.40
CA SER A 352 -35.30 -84.96 33.75
C SER A 352 -35.35 -84.00 32.56
N ALA A 353 -36.43 -84.05 31.77
CA ALA A 353 -36.65 -83.13 30.66
C ALA A 353 -36.86 -81.70 31.17
N ARG A 354 -37.65 -81.51 32.23
CA ARG A 354 -37.87 -80.21 32.86
C ARG A 354 -36.60 -79.62 33.46
N LEU A 355 -35.78 -80.42 34.14
CA LEU A 355 -34.48 -79.98 34.67
C LEU A 355 -33.51 -79.60 33.56
N THR A 356 -33.48 -80.38 32.47
CA THR A 356 -32.65 -80.06 31.30
C THR A 356 -33.10 -78.75 30.67
N TYR A 357 -34.41 -78.55 30.48
CA TYR A 357 -34.96 -77.29 30.01
C TYR A 357 -34.58 -76.12 30.92
N LEU A 358 -34.79 -76.25 32.22
CA LEU A 358 -34.46 -75.19 33.19
C LEU A 358 -32.97 -74.87 33.19
N ARG A 359 -32.10 -75.89 33.08
CA ARG A 359 -30.66 -75.71 32.91
C ARG A 359 -30.34 -74.94 31.63
N THR A 360 -30.91 -75.32 30.50
CA THR A 360 -30.65 -74.61 29.22
C THR A 360 -31.16 -73.17 29.24
N VAL A 361 -32.31 -72.90 29.86
CA VAL A 361 -32.86 -71.54 29.99
C VAL A 361 -31.98 -70.68 30.89
N THR A 362 -31.59 -71.21 32.06
CA THR A 362 -30.70 -70.48 32.99
C THR A 362 -29.31 -70.26 32.42
N GLU A 363 -28.77 -71.21 31.66
CA GLU A 363 -27.47 -71.07 30.99
C GLU A 363 -27.51 -70.04 29.85
N ASN A 364 -28.59 -70.01 29.08
CA ASN A 364 -28.80 -68.98 28.06
C ASN A 364 -29.00 -67.58 28.66
N GLU A 365 -29.77 -67.47 29.74
CA GLU A 365 -29.97 -66.20 30.45
C GLU A 365 -28.66 -65.70 31.06
N LYS A 366 -27.87 -66.58 31.67
CA LYS A 366 -26.52 -66.27 32.15
C LYS A 366 -25.63 -65.73 31.02
N LYS A 367 -25.60 -66.41 29.87
CA LYS A 367 -24.81 -65.99 28.71
C LYS A 367 -25.24 -64.60 28.19
N GLN A 368 -26.54 -64.33 28.18
CA GLN A 368 -27.08 -63.03 27.78
C GLN A 368 -26.66 -61.91 28.74
N LEU A 369 -26.71 -62.17 30.05
CA LEU A 369 -26.28 -61.23 31.08
C LEU A 369 -24.77 -60.98 31.04
N GLU A 370 -23.97 -62.02 30.79
CA GLU A 370 -22.52 -61.88 30.61
C GLU A 370 -22.19 -61.01 29.39
N SER A 371 -22.88 -61.19 28.27
CA SER A 371 -22.73 -60.36 27.08
C SER A 371 -23.15 -58.90 27.32
N GLN A 372 -24.27 -58.65 28.01
CA GLN A 372 -24.66 -57.29 28.38
C GLN A 372 -23.66 -56.63 29.31
N ARG A 373 -23.14 -57.37 30.30
CA ARG A 373 -22.10 -56.86 31.22
C ARG A 373 -20.83 -56.49 30.45
N GLU A 374 -20.39 -57.35 29.53
CA GLU A 374 -19.22 -57.07 28.69
C GLU A 374 -19.44 -55.82 27.83
N LEU A 375 -20.60 -55.70 27.17
CA LEU A 375 -20.96 -54.52 26.38
C LEU A 375 -20.90 -53.24 27.23
N MET A 376 -21.57 -53.23 28.38
CA MET A 376 -21.56 -52.09 29.32
C MET A 376 -20.16 -51.75 29.81
N THR A 377 -19.31 -52.76 30.02
CA THR A 377 -17.90 -52.56 30.43
C THR A 377 -17.11 -51.89 29.31
N THR A 378 -17.22 -52.38 28.07
CA THR A 378 -16.58 -51.73 26.90
C THR A 378 -17.08 -50.30 26.67
N GLN A 379 -18.38 -50.04 26.85
CA GLN A 379 -18.91 -48.68 26.75
C GLN A 379 -18.33 -47.77 27.84
N LEU A 380 -18.30 -48.22 29.09
CA LEU A 380 -17.67 -47.45 30.18
C LEU A 380 -16.20 -47.14 29.90
N ASP A 381 -15.44 -48.11 29.39
CA ASP A 381 -14.04 -47.88 29.05
C ASP A 381 -13.90 -46.91 27.88
N SER A 382 -14.76 -47.00 26.86
CA SER A 382 -14.77 -46.02 25.76
C SER A 382 -15.06 -44.58 26.24
N PHE A 383 -15.99 -44.41 27.19
CA PHE A 383 -16.29 -43.09 27.77
C PHE A 383 -15.14 -42.55 28.62
N LYS A 384 -14.47 -43.39 29.41
CA LYS A 384 -13.30 -42.99 30.21
C LYS A 384 -12.15 -42.46 29.34
N PHE A 385 -11.94 -43.03 28.15
CA PHE A 385 -10.84 -42.63 27.27
C PHE A 385 -11.24 -41.54 26.26
N ALA A 386 -12.52 -41.34 25.99
CA ALA A 386 -13.00 -40.23 25.17
C ALA A 386 -12.83 -38.89 25.87
N ASP A 387 -13.22 -38.81 27.15
CA ASP A 387 -13.12 -37.57 27.95
C ASP A 387 -11.67 -37.09 28.11
N VAL A 388 -10.73 -38.03 28.27
CA VAL A 388 -9.30 -37.72 28.37
C VAL A 388 -8.71 -37.26 27.04
N LYS A 389 -9.10 -37.90 25.93
CA LYS A 389 -8.64 -37.50 24.60
C LYS A 389 -9.15 -36.11 24.19
N ASP A 390 -10.43 -35.83 24.43
CA ASP A 390 -11.01 -34.53 24.09
C ASP A 390 -10.40 -33.43 24.99
N SER A 391 -10.10 -33.73 26.26
CA SER A 391 -9.38 -32.81 27.15
C SER A 391 -7.96 -32.52 26.65
N ASP A 392 -7.20 -33.53 26.23
CA ASP A 392 -5.83 -33.36 25.74
C ASP A 392 -5.79 -32.58 24.42
N VAL A 393 -6.71 -32.87 23.49
CA VAL A 393 -6.83 -32.15 22.21
C VAL A 393 -7.22 -30.69 22.44
N ASN A 394 -8.20 -30.43 23.32
CA ASN A 394 -8.58 -29.06 23.67
C ASN A 394 -7.42 -28.29 24.34
N GLN A 395 -6.56 -28.97 25.09
CA GLN A 395 -5.41 -28.35 25.73
C GLN A 395 -4.32 -27.97 24.71
N GLU A 396 -4.07 -28.82 23.71
CA GLU A 396 -3.15 -28.53 22.61
C GLU A 396 -3.65 -27.37 21.74
N GLU A 397 -4.95 -27.35 21.41
CA GLU A 397 -5.57 -26.24 20.67
C GLU A 397 -5.49 -24.91 21.44
N LEU A 398 -5.72 -24.94 22.76
CA LEU A 398 -5.55 -23.78 23.62
C LEU A 398 -4.10 -23.28 23.65
N GLU A 399 -3.12 -24.19 23.66
CA GLU A 399 -1.71 -23.82 23.62
C GLU A 399 -1.32 -23.21 22.27
N MET A 400 -1.81 -23.76 21.16
CA MET A 400 -1.62 -23.20 19.81
C MET A 400 -2.24 -21.81 19.68
N LEU A 401 -3.46 -21.60 20.18
CA LEU A 401 -4.11 -20.29 20.22
C LEU A 401 -3.30 -19.31 21.08
N ARG A 402 -2.78 -19.76 22.22
CA ARG A 402 -1.95 -18.93 23.10
C ARG A 402 -0.65 -18.49 22.42
N ILE A 403 0.02 -19.39 21.71
CA ILE A 403 1.23 -19.08 20.93
C ILE A 403 0.89 -18.08 19.82
N SER A 404 -0.20 -18.29 19.08
CA SER A 404 -0.63 -17.37 18.03
C SER A 404 -0.95 -15.98 18.57
N ILE A 405 -1.58 -15.88 19.75
CA ILE A 405 -1.88 -14.59 20.40
C ILE A 405 -0.58 -13.85 20.77
N GLU A 406 0.40 -14.57 21.31
CA GLU A 406 1.69 -13.99 21.69
C GLU A 406 2.48 -13.52 20.46
N GLU A 407 2.48 -14.29 19.37
CA GLU A 407 3.10 -13.88 18.11
C GLU A 407 2.43 -12.63 17.53
N GLN A 408 1.10 -12.57 17.55
CA GLN A 408 0.35 -11.38 17.11
C GLN A 408 0.62 -10.16 18.00
N ARG A 409 0.80 -10.33 19.31
CA ARG A 409 1.22 -9.25 20.21
C ARG A 409 2.63 -8.75 19.88
N ALA A 410 3.59 -9.65 19.71
CA ALA A 410 4.95 -9.28 19.34
C ALA A 410 4.98 -8.52 18.01
N ARG A 411 4.20 -8.96 17.02
CA ARG A 411 4.08 -8.28 15.72
C ARG A 411 3.45 -6.89 15.84
N ARG A 412 2.43 -6.74 16.70
CA ARG A 412 1.83 -5.43 17.00
C ARG A 412 2.83 -4.49 17.67
N GLU A 413 3.59 -4.98 18.64
CA GLU A 413 4.61 -4.19 19.35
C GLU A 413 5.71 -3.71 18.39
N GLU A 414 6.13 -4.55 17.44
CA GLU A 414 7.12 -4.15 16.43
C GLU A 414 6.56 -3.12 15.44
N CYS A 415 5.30 -3.26 15.02
CA CYS A 415 4.60 -2.24 14.24
C CYS A 415 4.47 -0.92 15.00
N GLU A 416 4.15 -0.95 16.30
CA GLU A 416 4.04 0.23 17.15
C GLU A 416 5.40 0.95 17.27
N LYS A 417 6.49 0.21 17.51
CA LYS A 417 7.86 0.75 17.49
C LYS A 417 8.21 1.40 16.15
N ALA A 418 7.79 0.82 15.03
CA ALA A 418 8.01 1.39 13.70
C ALA A 418 7.19 2.68 13.47
N ILE A 419 5.95 2.72 13.98
CA ILE A 419 5.10 3.92 13.96
C ILE A 419 5.73 5.02 14.81
N ASP A 420 6.18 4.72 16.02
CA ASP A 420 6.83 5.67 16.91
C ASP A 420 8.12 6.21 16.31
N TYR A 421 8.94 5.36 15.69
CA TYR A 421 10.12 5.78 14.95
C TYR A 421 9.77 6.75 13.83
N THR A 422 8.76 6.43 13.02
CA THR A 422 8.31 7.29 11.92
C THR A 422 7.75 8.62 12.44
N ARG A 423 6.98 8.59 13.52
CA ARG A 423 6.44 9.79 14.19
C ARG A 423 7.56 10.67 14.73
N ASN A 424 8.62 10.09 15.29
CA ASN A 424 9.79 10.84 15.76
C ASN A 424 10.55 11.50 14.61
N VAL A 425 10.77 10.80 13.50
CA VAL A 425 11.36 11.39 12.28
C VAL A 425 10.49 12.53 11.76
N PHE A 426 9.17 12.32 11.71
CA PHE A 426 8.22 13.35 11.29
C PHE A 426 8.27 14.59 12.18
N ASN A 427 8.28 14.42 13.51
CA ASN A 427 8.42 15.52 14.45
C ASN A 427 9.76 16.26 14.25
N THR A 428 10.86 15.54 14.02
CA THR A 428 12.17 16.15 13.74
C THR A 428 12.13 17.01 12.47
N ILE A 429 11.45 16.53 11.42
CA ILE A 429 11.25 17.29 10.18
C ILE A 429 10.37 18.52 10.46
N LYS A 430 9.26 18.36 11.20
CA LYS A 430 8.39 19.47 11.60
C LYS A 430 9.19 20.56 12.34
N ASP A 431 9.99 20.17 13.32
CA ASP A 431 10.83 21.10 14.10
C ASP A 431 11.84 21.83 13.21
N SER A 432 12.47 21.11 12.26
CA SER A 432 13.40 21.71 11.29
C SER A 432 12.72 22.71 10.35
N LEU A 433 11.46 22.44 9.94
CA LEU A 433 10.67 23.35 9.12
C LEU A 433 10.23 24.59 9.91
N VAL A 434 9.90 24.43 11.19
CA VAL A 434 9.63 25.56 12.09
C VAL A 434 10.88 26.43 12.26
N GLU A 435 12.04 25.83 12.46
CA GLU A 435 13.33 26.56 12.55
C GLU A 435 13.63 27.32 11.25
N LEU A 436 13.41 26.69 10.09
CA LEU A 436 13.55 27.36 8.79
C LEU A 436 12.59 28.56 8.68
N LEU A 437 11.33 28.40 9.07
CA LEU A 437 10.35 29.50 9.04
C LEU A 437 10.74 30.65 9.97
N LEU A 438 11.26 30.36 11.16
CA LEU A 438 11.78 31.38 12.07
C LEU A 438 12.96 32.11 11.43
N SER A 439 13.90 31.39 10.80
CA SER A 439 15.03 32.01 10.11
C SER A 439 14.61 32.87 8.90
N LEU A 440 13.61 32.44 8.13
CA LEU A 440 13.05 33.22 7.03
C LEU A 440 12.32 34.47 7.53
N ARG A 441 11.64 34.38 8.69
CA ARG A 441 11.03 35.54 9.35
C ARG A 441 12.08 36.54 9.84
N GLU A 442 13.18 36.09 10.42
CA GLU A 442 14.29 36.95 10.80
C GLU A 442 14.91 37.66 9.57
N ILE A 443 14.98 36.97 8.42
CA ILE A 443 15.42 37.58 7.16
C ILE A 443 14.42 38.63 6.67
N ASP A 444 13.11 38.36 6.72
CA ASP A 444 12.06 39.33 6.39
C ASP A 444 12.15 40.59 7.28
N GLU A 445 12.30 40.41 8.60
CA GLU A 445 12.47 41.52 9.56
C GLU A 445 13.76 42.32 9.31
N ASN A 446 14.81 41.67 8.82
CA ASN A 446 16.06 42.34 8.39
C ASN A 446 15.94 43.02 7.02
N LEU A 447 15.03 42.58 6.14
CA LEU A 447 14.75 43.18 4.82
C LEU A 447 13.80 44.38 4.89
N ASP A 448 13.02 44.49 5.98
CA ASP A 448 12.01 45.54 6.19
C ASP A 448 12.59 46.95 6.42
N VAL A 449 13.90 47.14 6.19
CA VAL A 449 14.55 48.45 6.15
C VAL A 449 14.43 49.14 4.77
N GLN A 450 13.86 48.50 3.72
CA GLN A 450 13.77 49.16 2.39
C GLN A 450 12.44 49.17 1.64
N PHE A 451 11.34 48.53 2.07
CA PHE A 451 10.07 48.65 1.33
C PHE A 451 8.85 48.83 2.23
N ILE A 452 8.62 50.08 2.66
CA ILE A 452 7.32 50.51 3.18
C ILE A 452 6.30 50.49 2.04
N ARG A 453 5.47 49.44 1.99
CA ARG A 453 4.01 49.41 1.69
C ARG A 453 3.63 48.05 1.10
N ARG A 454 2.97 47.22 1.90
CA ARG A 454 1.76 46.45 1.52
C ARG A 454 1.03 45.99 2.79
N THR A 455 -0.26 45.80 2.63
CA THR A 455 -1.35 45.75 3.60
C THR A 455 -1.21 44.74 4.75
N PRO A 456 -1.89 44.95 5.89
CA PRO A 456 -1.86 44.04 7.03
C PRO A 456 -2.79 42.85 6.78
N THR A 457 -2.28 41.79 6.18
CA THR A 457 -2.90 40.46 6.34
C THR A 457 -2.51 39.94 7.71
N LYS A 458 -3.50 39.49 8.50
CA LYS A 458 -3.34 38.92 9.86
C LYS A 458 -2.14 37.97 9.89
N GLN A 459 -1.01 38.43 10.40
CA GLN A 459 0.06 37.54 10.82
C GLN A 459 -0.45 36.79 12.07
N PRO A 460 -0.40 35.45 12.12
CA PRO A 460 -0.59 34.75 13.38
C PRO A 460 0.46 35.27 14.36
N ASP A 461 -0.02 35.62 15.55
CA ASP A 461 0.76 36.24 16.62
C ASP A 461 2.04 35.44 16.90
N LEU A 462 3.10 36.11 17.35
CA LEU A 462 4.42 35.55 17.68
C LEU A 462 4.40 34.29 18.58
N MET A 463 3.26 34.00 19.21
CA MET A 463 3.06 32.83 20.07
C MET A 463 2.68 31.55 19.32
N ASP A 464 2.10 31.61 18.11
CA ASP A 464 1.49 30.42 17.48
C ASP A 464 2.53 29.48 16.82
N ILE A 465 3.58 30.07 16.24
CA ILE A 465 4.65 29.32 15.54
C ILE A 465 5.58 28.60 16.50
N SER A 466 5.76 29.16 17.71
CA SER A 466 6.68 28.62 18.73
C SER A 466 6.03 27.53 19.60
N VAL A 467 4.70 27.49 19.69
CA VAL A 467 3.97 26.55 20.57
C VAL A 467 3.71 25.19 19.90
N GLY A 468 3.93 25.07 18.59
CA GLY A 468 3.82 23.79 17.88
C GLY A 468 2.39 23.34 17.57
N ASP A 469 1.40 24.20 17.83
CA ASP A 469 -0.04 23.93 17.59
C ASP A 469 -0.47 24.17 16.13
N ILE A 470 0.44 24.62 15.27
CA ILE A 470 0.18 24.80 13.83
C ILE A 470 0.04 23.43 13.16
N SER A 471 -1.05 23.24 12.40
CA SER A 471 -1.27 22.01 11.63
C SER A 471 -0.24 21.89 10.50
N VAL A 472 0.04 20.66 10.06
CA VAL A 472 1.04 20.38 9.01
C VAL A 472 0.69 21.09 7.70
N ASP A 473 -0.60 21.16 7.38
CA ASP A 473 -1.11 21.83 6.19
C ASP A 473 -0.94 23.35 6.27
N GLU A 474 -1.20 23.94 7.44
CA GLU A 474 -0.95 25.37 7.69
C GLU A 474 0.56 25.70 7.64
N LEU A 475 1.42 24.83 8.20
CA LEU A 475 2.86 24.99 8.15
C LEU A 475 3.39 24.96 6.71
N GLY A 476 2.85 24.05 5.89
CA GLY A 476 3.17 23.95 4.46
C GLY A 476 2.75 25.19 3.68
N ASN A 477 1.53 25.68 3.91
CA ASN A 477 1.00 26.88 3.25
C ASN A 477 1.82 28.14 3.60
N ILE A 478 2.19 28.31 4.87
CA ILE A 478 3.02 29.45 5.33
C ILE A 478 4.41 29.39 4.68
N LEU A 479 5.03 28.21 4.62
CA LEU A 479 6.34 28.04 4.00
C LEU A 479 6.31 28.29 2.50
N GLU A 480 5.26 27.83 1.81
CA GLU A 480 5.06 28.07 0.39
C GLU A 480 4.90 29.57 0.08
N GLU A 481 4.10 30.29 0.87
CA GLU A 481 3.92 31.75 0.72
C GLU A 481 5.24 32.50 0.95
N LYS A 482 6.00 32.13 1.99
CA LYS A 482 7.29 32.75 2.32
C LYS A 482 8.36 32.47 1.27
N ILE A 483 8.43 31.25 0.73
CA ILE A 483 9.37 30.92 -0.36
C ILE A 483 9.00 31.69 -1.63
N LYS A 484 7.71 31.78 -1.98
CA LYS A 484 7.25 32.59 -3.13
C LYS A 484 7.65 34.05 -3.00
N LEU A 485 7.46 34.65 -1.82
CA LEU A 485 7.90 36.01 -1.52
C LEU A 485 9.42 36.17 -1.68
N GLY A 486 10.22 35.23 -1.16
CA GLY A 486 11.68 35.23 -1.33
C GLY A 486 12.14 35.07 -2.79
N MET A 487 11.43 34.27 -3.59
CA MET A 487 11.70 34.11 -5.02
C MET A 487 11.35 35.37 -5.82
N ILE A 488 10.30 36.08 -5.44
CA ILE A 488 9.95 37.39 -6.01
C ILE A 488 11.01 38.43 -5.64
N ALA A 489 11.43 38.49 -4.38
CA ALA A 489 12.46 39.43 -3.90
C ALA A 489 13.84 39.20 -4.55
N SER A 490 14.19 37.95 -4.86
CA SER A 490 15.43 37.60 -5.57
C SER A 490 15.34 37.77 -7.09
N GLY A 491 14.19 38.21 -7.62
CA GLY A 491 13.97 38.44 -9.05
C GLY A 491 13.85 37.18 -9.90
N GLN A 492 13.63 36.03 -9.26
CA GLN A 492 13.46 34.73 -9.93
C GLN A 492 12.01 34.48 -10.40
N LEU A 493 11.03 35.16 -9.80
CA LEU A 493 9.66 35.29 -10.31
C LEU A 493 9.37 36.73 -10.72
N ALA A 494 8.70 36.92 -11.87
CA ALA A 494 8.18 38.22 -12.27
C ALA A 494 7.06 38.65 -11.32
N ASN A 495 6.98 39.95 -11.03
CA ASN A 495 5.83 40.55 -10.35
C ASN A 495 4.63 40.50 -11.30
N ASP A 496 3.91 39.38 -11.34
CA ASP A 496 2.64 39.31 -12.04
C ASP A 496 1.61 40.10 -11.24
N ILE A 497 1.49 41.36 -11.64
CA ILE A 497 0.33 42.21 -11.39
C ILE A 497 -0.75 41.70 -12.36
N ASP A 498 -1.62 40.81 -11.88
CA ASP A 498 -2.96 40.71 -12.43
C ASP A 498 -3.98 40.62 -11.29
N SER A 499 -4.44 41.80 -10.89
CA SER A 499 -5.67 41.94 -10.13
C SER A 499 -6.85 41.84 -11.12
N GLY A 500 -7.40 40.64 -11.27
CA GLY A 500 -8.65 40.37 -11.97
C GLY A 500 -9.75 39.99 -10.98
N LEU A 501 -10.64 40.94 -10.73
CA LEU A 501 -11.82 40.89 -9.86
C LEU A 501 -12.77 39.71 -10.11
N SER A 502 -13.34 39.16 -9.04
CA SER A 502 -14.80 38.99 -8.95
C SER A 502 -15.27 39.06 -7.50
N GLU A 503 -16.17 39.99 -7.27
CA GLU A 503 -16.81 40.39 -6.03
C GLU A 503 -17.80 39.33 -5.50
N ASP A 504 -17.91 39.31 -4.17
CA ASP A 504 -19.10 39.09 -3.33
C ASP A 504 -20.17 38.06 -3.74
N GLU A 505 -20.36 37.05 -2.89
CA GLU A 505 -21.65 36.89 -2.21
C GLU A 505 -21.52 36.07 -0.91
N SER A 506 -21.95 36.70 0.17
CA SER A 506 -22.18 36.13 1.49
C SER A 506 -23.52 35.41 1.56
N GLU A 507 -23.56 34.12 1.96
CA GLU A 507 -24.64 33.62 2.84
C GLU A 507 -24.32 32.25 3.48
N ALA A 508 -25.01 32.00 4.59
CA ALA A 508 -24.75 31.04 5.66
C ALA A 508 -25.07 29.56 5.31
N PRO A 509 -24.77 28.59 6.21
CA PRO A 509 -24.68 27.18 5.87
C PRO A 509 -26.03 26.45 5.96
N LEU A 510 -26.34 25.62 4.97
CA LEU A 510 -27.45 24.66 5.03
C LEU A 510 -26.95 23.20 4.94
N ARG A 511 -27.60 22.41 5.79
CA ARG A 511 -27.47 20.98 6.10
C ARG A 511 -27.53 20.01 4.90
N PRO A 512 -27.11 18.75 5.09
CA PRO A 512 -27.03 17.75 4.01
C PRO A 512 -28.39 17.13 3.70
N PRO A 513 -28.64 16.65 2.47
CA PRO A 513 -29.76 15.78 2.20
C PRO A 513 -29.39 14.30 2.46
N SER A 514 -30.13 13.71 3.37
CA SER A 514 -30.21 12.27 3.60
C SER A 514 -30.91 11.54 2.44
N ALA A 515 -30.46 10.31 2.22
CA ALA A 515 -31.25 9.09 2.07
C ALA A 515 -32.21 8.91 0.87
N LEU A 516 -31.92 7.83 0.12
CA LEU A 516 -32.82 6.70 -0.17
C LEU A 516 -34.29 7.03 -0.48
N GLN A 517 -34.68 6.78 -1.73
CA GLN A 517 -36.08 6.50 -2.03
C GLN A 517 -36.20 5.33 -3.02
N ILE A 518 -36.62 4.21 -2.44
CA ILE A 518 -37.22 3.04 -3.08
C ILE A 518 -38.57 3.46 -3.66
N PRO A 519 -38.98 3.01 -4.86
CA PRO A 519 -40.39 2.89 -5.19
C PRO A 519 -40.81 1.42 -5.09
N ALA A 520 -41.62 1.13 -4.08
CA ALA A 520 -42.49 -0.04 -4.05
C ALA A 520 -43.91 0.48 -4.29
N SER A 521 -44.60 -0.07 -5.29
CA SER A 521 -46.05 -0.02 -5.41
C SER A 521 -46.58 -1.45 -5.52
N SER A 522 -47.45 -1.78 -4.56
CA SER A 522 -48.11 -3.08 -4.37
C SER A 522 -49.43 -3.14 -5.19
N PRO A 523 -50.34 -4.13 -5.01
CA PRO A 523 -50.62 -5.15 -6.02
C PRO A 523 -52.08 -5.11 -6.55
N SER A 524 -52.38 -5.80 -7.66
CA SER A 524 -53.56 -6.68 -7.73
C SER A 524 -53.58 -7.58 -8.97
N ALA A 525 -54.11 -8.78 -8.70
CA ALA A 525 -54.45 -9.96 -9.50
C ALA A 525 -54.83 -9.81 -10.99
N GLY A 526 -54.50 -10.86 -11.76
CA GLY A 526 -55.28 -11.24 -12.95
C GLY A 526 -54.55 -12.02 -14.05
N THR A 527 -54.50 -13.35 -13.90
CA THR A 527 -54.63 -14.38 -14.95
C THR A 527 -53.75 -14.40 -16.22
N SER A 528 -53.03 -15.53 -16.36
CA SER A 528 -52.75 -16.31 -17.58
C SER A 528 -52.18 -15.62 -18.84
N SER A 529 -50.96 -16.00 -19.23
CA SER A 529 -50.74 -16.95 -20.33
C SER A 529 -49.26 -17.01 -20.75
N VAL A 530 -48.91 -18.18 -21.28
CA VAL A 530 -47.65 -18.64 -21.85
C VAL A 530 -47.12 -17.72 -22.95
N ALA A 531 -45.81 -17.39 -22.92
CA ALA A 531 -44.98 -17.30 -24.13
C ALA A 531 -43.49 -17.28 -23.77
N ASP A 532 -42.76 -18.08 -24.53
CA ASP A 532 -41.32 -18.27 -24.63
C ASP A 532 -40.67 -17.00 -25.20
N ASP A 533 -39.56 -16.51 -24.62
CA ASP A 533 -38.50 -15.90 -25.43
C ASP A 533 -37.17 -15.74 -24.66
N ARG A 534 -36.18 -16.50 -25.12
CA ARG A 534 -34.78 -16.44 -24.69
C ARG A 534 -34.07 -15.34 -25.48
N GLU A 535 -33.94 -14.14 -24.92
CA GLU A 535 -32.99 -13.15 -25.45
C GLU A 535 -31.56 -13.42 -24.93
N LYS A 536 -30.70 -13.79 -25.86
CA LYS A 536 -29.26 -14.02 -25.70
C LYS A 536 -28.55 -12.66 -25.52
N PRO A 537 -27.64 -12.49 -24.53
CA PRO A 537 -26.87 -11.26 -24.43
C PRO A 537 -25.89 -11.11 -25.60
N PRO A 538 -25.58 -9.87 -26.02
CA PRO A 538 -24.67 -9.60 -27.13
C PRO A 538 -23.24 -10.09 -26.84
N PRO A 539 -22.49 -10.56 -27.87
CA PRO A 539 -21.18 -11.16 -27.68
C PRO A 539 -20.15 -10.12 -27.22
N LEU A 540 -19.40 -10.45 -26.16
CA LEU A 540 -18.32 -9.60 -25.65
C LEU A 540 -17.12 -9.55 -26.62
N PRO A 541 -16.32 -8.46 -26.57
CA PRO A 541 -15.16 -8.26 -27.45
C PRO A 541 -14.10 -9.37 -27.34
N PRO A 542 -13.40 -9.71 -28.44
CA PRO A 542 -12.57 -10.92 -28.59
C PRO A 542 -11.24 -10.92 -27.80
N VAL A 543 -11.09 -10.05 -26.80
CA VAL A 543 -9.86 -9.95 -25.99
C VAL A 543 -9.92 -10.86 -24.74
N TYR A 544 -11.11 -11.33 -24.36
CA TYR A 544 -11.32 -12.15 -23.16
C TYR A 544 -11.42 -13.66 -23.40
N VAL A 545 -11.38 -14.12 -24.66
CA VAL A 545 -11.57 -15.55 -25.02
C VAL A 545 -10.39 -16.42 -24.54
N ASN A 546 -9.20 -15.84 -24.38
CA ASN A 546 -7.98 -16.59 -24.03
C ASN A 546 -7.82 -16.86 -22.52
N LEU A 547 -8.70 -16.36 -21.67
CA LEU A 547 -8.64 -16.56 -20.21
C LEU A 547 -9.46 -17.78 -19.73
N ILE A 548 -10.31 -18.37 -20.57
CA ILE A 548 -11.25 -19.44 -20.18
C ILE A 548 -10.78 -20.84 -20.67
N ALA A 549 -9.87 -20.91 -21.64
CA ALA A 549 -9.48 -22.16 -22.30
C ALA A 549 -8.31 -22.93 -21.63
N GLY A 550 -7.89 -22.54 -20.42
CA GLY A 550 -6.67 -23.06 -19.79
C GLY A 550 -6.85 -24.15 -18.73
N ARG A 551 -8.07 -24.66 -18.48
CA ARG A 551 -8.32 -25.58 -17.34
C ARG A 551 -9.16 -26.79 -17.74
N ALA A 552 -8.61 -27.67 -18.57
CA ALA A 552 -9.08 -29.05 -18.65
C ALA A 552 -8.00 -29.97 -19.27
N THR A 553 -7.91 -31.17 -18.71
CA THR A 553 -7.22 -32.39 -19.17
C THR A 553 -5.77 -32.62 -18.70
N ALA A 554 -5.67 -33.53 -17.73
CA ALA A 554 -4.51 -34.35 -17.46
C ALA A 554 -4.50 -35.56 -18.42
N GLN A 555 -3.34 -35.92 -19.00
CA GLN A 555 -3.00 -37.32 -19.35
C GLN A 555 -1.50 -37.51 -19.76
N VAL A 556 -0.78 -38.21 -18.88
CA VAL A 556 0.22 -39.30 -19.01
C VAL A 556 0.91 -39.64 -20.37
N SER A 557 2.26 -39.74 -20.30
CA SER A 557 3.23 -40.54 -21.09
C SER A 557 3.48 -40.17 -22.57
N SER A 558 4.61 -40.40 -23.25
CA SER A 558 6.01 -40.80 -23.00
C SER A 558 6.70 -40.86 -24.39
N ALA A 559 8.02 -40.70 -24.44
CA ALA A 559 8.94 -41.02 -25.57
C ALA A 559 9.35 -39.90 -26.55
N SER A 560 10.60 -40.06 -27.00
CA SER A 560 11.51 -39.22 -27.79
C SER A 560 12.11 -40.12 -28.91
N PRO A 561 12.97 -39.69 -29.87
CA PRO A 561 13.14 -38.41 -30.59
C PRO A 561 13.14 -38.59 -32.14
N GLY A 562 13.07 -37.50 -32.92
CA GLY A 562 13.50 -37.50 -34.33
C GLY A 562 13.05 -36.27 -35.13
N PRO A 563 13.84 -35.76 -36.11
CA PRO A 563 14.08 -34.33 -36.25
C PRO A 563 13.41 -33.67 -37.46
N GLY A 564 13.24 -32.34 -37.35
CA GLY A 564 13.32 -31.44 -38.49
C GLY A 564 11.98 -30.95 -39.03
N THR A 565 11.50 -29.81 -38.50
CA THR A 565 11.00 -28.70 -39.33
C THR A 565 11.10 -27.42 -38.51
N THR A 566 11.83 -26.45 -39.04
CA THR A 566 12.06 -25.11 -38.51
C THR A 566 10.77 -24.30 -38.49
N VAL A 567 10.31 -23.92 -37.29
CA VAL A 567 9.32 -22.85 -37.10
C VAL A 567 10.05 -21.68 -36.44
N VAL A 568 10.06 -20.55 -37.14
CA VAL A 568 10.53 -19.25 -36.66
C VAL A 568 9.59 -18.82 -35.53
N LEU A 569 10.09 -18.76 -34.30
CA LEU A 569 9.39 -18.22 -33.14
C LEU A 569 10.00 -16.87 -32.76
N SER A 570 9.06 -15.95 -32.52
CA SER A 570 9.17 -14.60 -31.97
C SER A 570 10.17 -14.49 -30.82
N ASP A 571 11.12 -13.57 -31.00
CA ASP A 571 12.14 -13.15 -30.05
C ASP A 571 11.57 -12.02 -29.17
N ASP A 572 10.91 -12.37 -28.05
CA ASP A 572 10.61 -11.40 -26.97
C ASP A 572 10.15 -12.09 -25.66
N GLU A 573 10.85 -13.15 -25.26
CA GLU A 573 10.89 -13.53 -23.84
C GLU A 573 12.21 -13.02 -23.24
N ALA A 574 12.09 -11.99 -22.40
CA ALA A 574 13.21 -11.46 -21.63
C ALA A 574 13.87 -12.57 -20.81
N GLU A 575 15.05 -12.97 -21.28
CA GLU A 575 15.95 -13.94 -20.66
C GLU A 575 16.21 -13.55 -19.20
N VAL A 576 15.64 -14.31 -18.26
CA VAL A 576 15.97 -14.20 -16.84
C VAL A 576 17.48 -14.39 -16.72
N PRO A 577 18.26 -13.40 -16.25
CA PRO A 577 19.71 -13.48 -16.30
C PRO A 577 20.19 -14.73 -15.57
N SER A 578 20.95 -15.58 -16.27
CA SER A 578 21.39 -16.86 -15.71
C SER A 578 22.08 -16.66 -14.35
N ARG A 579 21.94 -17.62 -13.44
CA ARG A 579 22.60 -17.59 -12.12
C ARG A 579 24.09 -17.29 -12.21
N SER A 580 24.75 -17.69 -13.30
CA SER A 580 26.16 -17.41 -13.57
C SER A 580 26.45 -15.93 -13.89
N TYR A 581 25.51 -15.22 -14.51
CA TYR A 581 25.59 -13.79 -14.80
C TYR A 581 25.41 -12.96 -13.53
N LEU A 582 24.38 -13.26 -12.74
CA LEU A 582 24.14 -12.63 -11.43
C LEU A 582 25.33 -12.84 -10.48
N LYS A 583 25.92 -14.04 -10.47
CA LYS A 583 27.12 -14.33 -9.65
C LYS A 583 28.35 -13.53 -10.10
N ARG A 584 28.55 -13.34 -11.41
CA ARG A 584 29.64 -12.50 -11.94
C ARG A 584 29.44 -11.02 -11.60
N GLN A 585 28.22 -10.53 -11.73
CA GLN A 585 27.89 -9.13 -11.43
C GLN A 585 28.01 -8.83 -9.93
N ALA A 586 27.57 -9.75 -9.07
CA ALA A 586 27.76 -9.65 -7.62
C ALA A 586 29.26 -9.65 -7.23
N ASN A 587 30.07 -10.53 -7.84
CA ASN A 587 31.51 -10.56 -7.58
C ASN A 587 32.20 -9.26 -8.02
N MET A 588 31.82 -8.68 -9.18
CA MET A 588 32.34 -7.38 -9.60
C MET A 588 31.99 -6.25 -8.63
N ILE A 589 30.78 -6.26 -8.05
CA ILE A 589 30.37 -5.25 -7.05
C ILE A 589 31.15 -5.42 -5.74
N ILE A 590 31.39 -6.67 -5.33
CA ILE A 590 32.19 -6.97 -4.13
C ILE A 590 33.65 -6.56 -4.34
N GLU A 591 34.25 -6.84 -5.50
CA GLU A 591 35.61 -6.41 -5.85
C GLU A 591 35.73 -4.87 -5.95
N ALA A 592 34.74 -4.19 -6.53
CA ALA A 592 34.70 -2.74 -6.60
C ALA A 592 34.59 -2.07 -5.22
N LYS A 593 33.86 -2.69 -4.28
CA LYS A 593 33.77 -2.23 -2.89
C LYS A 593 35.01 -2.57 -2.07
N SER A 594 35.67 -3.70 -2.35
CA SER A 594 36.93 -4.10 -1.72
C SER A 594 38.08 -3.12 -2.03
N ARG A 595 38.11 -2.54 -3.24
CA ARG A 595 39.13 -1.55 -3.63
C ARG A 595 38.99 -0.17 -2.98
N ARG A 596 37.88 0.17 -2.31
CA ARG A 596 37.66 1.47 -1.64
C ARG A 596 38.01 1.48 -0.15
N LYS A 597 38.99 0.68 0.28
CA LYS A 597 39.54 0.78 1.65
C LYS A 597 41.04 1.06 1.59
N GLY A 598 41.40 2.35 1.64
CA GLY A 598 42.77 2.79 1.92
C GLY A 598 43.25 4.03 1.16
N PHE A 599 42.78 5.21 1.53
CA PHE A 599 43.60 6.42 1.41
C PHE A 599 43.40 7.27 2.66
N ARG A 600 44.25 7.04 3.67
CA ARG A 600 44.35 7.91 4.85
C ARG A 600 45.18 9.13 4.44
N ALA A 601 44.58 10.32 4.48
CA ALA A 601 45.32 11.57 4.42
C ALA A 601 46.23 11.74 5.66
N PRO A 602 47.45 12.28 5.53
CA PRO A 602 48.34 12.49 6.67
C PRO A 602 47.91 13.71 7.50
N PRO A 603 48.26 13.76 8.80
CA PRO A 603 47.79 14.82 9.69
C PRO A 603 48.53 16.14 9.41
N THR A 604 47.76 17.22 9.38
CA THR A 604 48.22 18.60 9.24
C THR A 604 49.05 19.01 10.45
N LYS A 605 50.32 19.37 10.23
CA LYS A 605 51.20 19.92 11.27
C LYS A 605 50.71 21.33 11.67
N ARG A 606 50.56 21.51 12.98
CA ARG A 606 50.39 22.81 13.64
C ARG A 606 51.51 23.78 13.26
N ARG A 607 51.14 25.02 13.00
CA ARG A 607 51.98 26.18 13.26
C ARG A 607 51.13 27.33 13.77
#